data_AF-A0A350AQL0-F1
#
_entry.id   AF-A0A350AQL0-F1
#
_cell.length_a   1.000
_cell.length_b   1.000
_cell.length_c   1.000
_cell.angle_alpha   90.00
_cell.angle_beta   90.00
_cell.angle_gamma   90.00
#
_symmetry.space_group_name_H-M   'P 1'
#
loop_
_entity.id
_entity.type
_entity.pdbx_description
1 polymer ?
#
loop_
_entity_poly.entity_id
_entity_poly.type
_entity_poly.pdbx_seq_one_letter_code
_entity_poly.pdbx_strand_id
1 'polypeptide(L)'
;MNLIPYLILAFAACALCAQAPTKEELNAALKENPVNRSALYNLGLVNYMNGTPEQSIDPWIKLESLEPKDWQLKAKIIQAYSASGRKKERDVRIKDLQSLRSSGKYPDLNEATFFIRDQFRAGEYYVYVFDYYDMDADWRMGPIAWKFYLTKDGEAVDRFISLGSYDATTQIARELGDIGGDDRVFHLDEYWSNGNHATHGIYKNIPEYDPIKAKVVQILKGEASPRSSLQPGAIKAE
;
A
#
# COMPACT_ATOMS: atom_id res chain seq x y z
N MET A 1 -5.67 18.11 -1.95
CA MET A 1 -4.39 17.68 -1.35
C MET A 1 -3.55 17.08 -2.47
N ASN A 2 -2.45 17.72 -2.87
CA ASN A 2 -1.61 17.22 -3.96
C ASN A 2 -0.97 15.91 -3.52
N LEU A 3 -1.38 14.77 -4.11
CA LEU A 3 -0.79 13.44 -3.93
C LEU A 3 0.62 13.32 -4.54
N ILE A 4 1.05 14.34 -5.27
CA ILE A 4 2.25 14.38 -6.11
C ILE A 4 3.59 14.39 -5.32
N PRO A 5 3.76 15.00 -4.13
CA PRO A 5 5.07 15.01 -3.47
C PRO A 5 5.44 13.68 -2.80
N TYR A 6 4.48 12.79 -2.51
CA TYR A 6 4.77 11.49 -1.86
C TYR A 6 5.23 10.41 -2.85
N LEU A 7 4.85 10.51 -4.12
CA LEU A 7 5.39 9.65 -5.19
C LEU A 7 6.72 10.20 -5.75
N ILE A 8 6.93 11.51 -5.73
CA ILE A 8 8.16 12.14 -6.24
C ILE A 8 9.34 12.04 -5.25
N LEU A 9 9.10 11.82 -3.94
CA LEU A 9 10.19 11.54 -3.00
C LEU A 9 10.89 10.19 -3.19
N ALA A 10 10.43 9.36 -4.14
CA ALA A 10 11.18 8.18 -4.60
C ALA A 10 12.12 8.48 -5.78
N PHE A 11 12.04 9.65 -6.43
CA PHE A 11 12.73 9.89 -7.71
C PHE A 11 13.47 11.23 -7.90
N ALA A 12 13.61 12.07 -6.87
CA ALA A 12 14.36 13.32 -7.05
C ALA A 12 15.27 13.66 -5.87
N ALA A 13 16.48 13.08 -5.88
CA ALA A 13 17.65 13.70 -5.26
C ALA A 13 18.92 13.39 -6.08
N CYS A 14 19.43 14.42 -6.74
CA CYS A 14 20.75 14.52 -7.39
C CYS A 14 21.03 13.69 -8.65
N ALA A 15 20.36 14.08 -9.75
CA ALA A 15 20.98 14.05 -11.07
C ALA A 15 22.06 15.14 -11.18
N LEU A 16 23.21 14.90 -10.55
CA LEU A 16 24.51 15.54 -10.84
C LEU A 16 25.61 14.54 -10.42
N CYS A 17 25.93 13.63 -11.34
CA CYS A 17 27.09 12.72 -11.37
C CYS A 17 27.36 11.74 -10.22
N ALA A 18 26.57 11.67 -9.14
CA ALA A 18 26.72 10.60 -8.15
C ALA A 18 25.91 9.36 -8.56
N GLN A 19 26.58 8.30 -8.99
CA GLN A 19 25.97 6.98 -9.09
C GLN A 19 25.45 6.57 -7.71
N ALA A 20 24.26 5.94 -7.65
CA ALA A 20 23.76 5.40 -6.39
C ALA A 20 24.79 4.43 -5.79
N PRO A 21 25.04 4.47 -4.47
CA PRO A 21 26.09 3.67 -3.86
C PRO A 21 25.81 2.18 -4.05
N THR A 22 26.85 1.42 -4.35
CA THR A 22 26.77 -0.03 -4.52
C THR A 22 26.60 -0.73 -3.16
N LYS A 23 26.15 -1.98 -3.19
CA LYS A 23 26.05 -2.80 -1.97
C LYS A 23 27.42 -2.96 -1.30
N GLU A 24 28.48 -3.08 -2.10
CA GLU A 24 29.86 -3.22 -1.66
C GLU A 24 30.34 -1.95 -0.93
N GLU A 25 30.08 -0.77 -1.49
CA GLU A 25 30.41 0.53 -0.88
C GLU A 25 29.66 0.74 0.44
N LEU A 26 28.37 0.39 0.48
CA LEU A 26 27.55 0.50 1.69
C LEU A 26 28.04 -0.44 2.78
N ASN A 27 28.43 -1.68 2.43
CA ASN A 27 29.01 -2.62 3.38
C ASN A 27 30.38 -2.17 3.89
N ALA A 28 31.22 -1.58 3.03
CA ALA A 28 32.49 -1.00 3.44
C ALA A 28 32.27 0.14 4.45
N ALA A 29 31.32 1.04 4.18
CA ALA A 29 30.95 2.12 5.09
C ALA A 29 30.43 1.59 6.45
N LEU A 30 29.67 0.49 6.45
CA LEU A 30 29.20 -0.15 7.68
C LEU A 30 30.28 -0.93 8.44
N LYS A 31 31.34 -1.38 7.75
CA LYS A 31 32.51 -1.97 8.40
C LYS A 31 33.30 -0.91 9.16
N GLU A 32 33.45 0.28 8.59
CA GLU A 32 34.13 1.42 9.23
C GLU A 32 33.27 2.04 10.34
N ASN A 33 31.97 2.21 10.08
CA ASN A 33 31.01 2.76 11.03
C ASN A 33 29.71 1.93 11.04
N PRO A 34 29.59 0.94 11.94
CA PRO A 34 28.43 0.06 12.01
C PRO A 34 27.09 0.75 12.30
N VAL A 35 27.09 2.00 12.78
CA VAL A 35 25.88 2.79 13.09
C VAL A 35 25.66 3.92 12.09
N ASN A 36 26.32 3.86 10.93
CA ASN A 36 26.09 4.81 9.84
C ASN A 36 24.66 4.68 9.32
N ARG A 37 23.81 5.64 9.72
CA ARG A 37 22.37 5.66 9.43
C ARG A 37 22.07 5.63 7.94
N SER A 38 22.75 6.49 7.17
CA SER A 38 22.57 6.55 5.72
C SER A 38 22.97 5.24 5.05
N ALA A 39 24.06 4.61 5.48
CA ALA A 39 24.47 3.33 4.93
C ALA A 39 23.49 2.20 5.28
N LEU A 40 22.95 2.17 6.50
CA LEU A 40 21.90 1.21 6.91
C LEU A 40 20.62 1.39 6.08
N TYR A 41 20.15 2.63 5.93
CA TYR A 41 18.96 2.94 5.14
C TYR A 41 19.14 2.54 3.67
N ASN A 42 20.23 2.99 3.05
CA ASN A 42 20.51 2.75 1.64
C ASN A 42 20.78 1.27 1.35
N LEU A 43 21.43 0.54 2.26
CA LEU A 43 21.65 -0.90 2.08
C LEU A 43 20.31 -1.65 2.07
N GLY A 44 19.40 -1.30 2.98
CA GLY A 44 18.05 -1.86 2.97
C GLY A 44 17.31 -1.53 1.67
N LEU A 45 17.40 -0.27 1.21
CA LEU A 45 16.75 0.15 -0.03
C LEU A 45 17.30 -0.58 -1.26
N VAL A 46 18.62 -0.69 -1.40
CA VAL A 46 19.27 -1.42 -2.51
C VAL A 46 18.86 -2.89 -2.50
N ASN A 47 18.85 -3.55 -1.34
CA ASN A 47 18.42 -4.94 -1.23
C ASN A 47 16.93 -5.11 -1.63
N TYR A 48 16.06 -4.18 -1.20
CA TYR A 48 14.64 -4.21 -1.55
C TYR A 48 14.42 -4.03 -3.06
N MET A 49 15.06 -3.02 -3.66
CA MET A 49 14.92 -2.70 -5.09
C MET A 49 15.53 -3.78 -6.00
N ASN A 50 16.56 -4.49 -5.53
CA ASN A 50 17.19 -5.59 -6.27
C ASN A 50 16.44 -6.93 -6.14
N GLY A 51 15.24 -6.94 -5.55
CA GLY A 51 14.43 -8.16 -5.43
C GLY A 51 14.90 -9.12 -4.33
N THR A 52 15.69 -8.64 -3.37
CA THR A 52 16.12 -9.38 -2.17
C THR A 52 15.54 -8.73 -0.91
N PRO A 53 14.20 -8.63 -0.77
CA PRO A 53 13.56 -7.90 0.32
C PRO A 53 13.90 -8.47 1.69
N GLU A 54 14.20 -9.77 1.82
CA GLU A 54 14.63 -10.39 3.06
C GLU A 54 15.93 -9.77 3.60
N GLN A 55 16.86 -9.38 2.71
CA GLN A 55 18.13 -8.76 3.08
C GLN A 55 17.98 -7.28 3.44
N SER A 56 16.81 -6.67 3.19
CA SER A 56 16.53 -5.30 3.62
C SER A 56 16.17 -5.18 5.10
N ILE A 57 15.73 -6.29 5.72
CA ILE A 57 15.18 -6.30 7.07
C ILE A 57 16.26 -5.97 8.10
N ASP A 58 17.40 -6.68 8.11
CA ASP A 58 18.40 -6.51 9.17
C ASP A 58 19.00 -5.09 9.25
N PRO A 59 19.41 -4.45 8.13
CA PRO A 59 19.87 -3.06 8.15
C PRO A 59 18.80 -2.09 8.67
N TRP A 60 17.55 -2.26 8.26
CA TRP A 60 16.45 -1.39 8.71
C TRP A 60 16.04 -1.63 10.16
N ILE A 61 16.08 -2.87 10.66
CA ILE A 61 15.88 -3.17 12.09
C ILE A 61 16.99 -2.54 12.93
N LYS A 62 18.24 -2.62 12.46
CA LYS A 62 19.36 -1.94 13.13
C LYS A 62 19.16 -0.43 13.12
N LEU A 63 18.73 0.16 12.01
CA LEU A 63 18.43 1.59 11.94
C LEU A 63 17.26 1.97 12.87
N GLU A 64 16.21 1.16 12.94
CA GLU A 64 15.07 1.37 13.85
C GLU A 64 15.53 1.44 15.31
N SER A 65 16.52 0.64 15.71
CA SER A 65 17.08 0.70 17.07
C SER A 65 17.80 2.03 17.37
N LEU A 66 18.32 2.69 16.33
CA LEU A 66 18.99 3.99 16.42
C LEU A 66 18.00 5.16 16.29
N GLU A 67 16.85 4.93 15.67
CA GLU A 67 15.83 5.91 15.32
C GLU A 67 14.43 5.40 15.67
N PRO A 68 14.13 5.12 16.95
CA PRO A 68 12.90 4.45 17.35
C PRO A 68 11.63 5.26 17.06
N LYS A 69 11.78 6.56 16.77
CA LYS A 69 10.68 7.47 16.44
C LYS A 69 10.39 7.60 14.95
N ASP A 70 11.25 7.05 14.08
CA ASP A 70 10.99 7.05 12.65
C ASP A 70 9.92 6.00 12.31
N TRP A 71 8.69 6.46 12.16
CA TRP A 71 7.57 5.59 11.79
C TRP A 71 7.58 5.22 10.30
N GLN A 72 8.22 6.03 9.46
CA GLN A 72 8.32 5.76 8.02
C GLN A 72 9.24 4.57 7.76
N LEU A 73 10.33 4.46 8.54
CA LEU A 73 11.17 3.27 8.56
C LEU A 73 10.39 2.01 9.01
N LYS A 74 9.49 2.13 9.98
CA LYS A 74 8.60 1.02 10.38
C LYS A 74 7.73 0.56 9.21
N ALA A 75 7.20 1.49 8.42
CA ALA A 75 6.46 1.16 7.19
C ALA A 75 7.34 0.47 6.14
N LYS A 76 8.63 0.84 6.00
CA LYS A 76 9.58 0.13 5.12
C LYS A 76 9.83 -1.30 5.57
N ILE A 77 9.97 -1.54 6.87
CA ILE A 77 10.10 -2.89 7.43
C ILE A 77 8.83 -3.72 7.18
N ILE A 78 7.64 -3.13 7.30
CA ILE A 78 6.37 -3.79 6.92
C ILE A 78 6.41 -4.22 5.45
N GLN A 79 6.83 -3.34 4.55
CA GLN A 79 6.96 -3.65 3.12
C GLN A 79 7.96 -4.79 2.86
N ALA A 80 9.09 -4.82 3.57
CA ALA A 80 10.06 -5.92 3.48
C ALA A 80 9.47 -7.26 3.92
N TYR A 81 8.71 -7.27 5.03
CA TYR A 81 8.02 -8.48 5.48
C TYR A 81 6.93 -8.91 4.49
N SER A 82 6.17 -7.98 3.91
CA SER A 82 5.20 -8.26 2.85
C SER A 82 5.85 -8.92 1.63
N ALA A 83 6.96 -8.36 1.16
CA ALA A 83 7.66 -8.83 -0.03
C ALA A 83 8.43 -10.15 0.19
N SER A 84 8.87 -10.44 1.40
CA SER A 84 9.54 -11.70 1.77
C SER A 84 8.60 -12.81 2.26
N GLY A 85 7.27 -12.59 2.21
CA GLY A 85 6.28 -13.59 2.62
C GLY A 85 6.19 -13.84 4.13
N ARG A 86 6.79 -12.97 4.95
CA ARG A 86 6.81 -13.06 6.42
C ARG A 86 5.53 -12.48 7.02
N LYS A 87 4.40 -13.15 6.72
CA LYS A 87 3.03 -12.72 7.08
C LYS A 87 2.86 -12.37 8.55
N LYS A 88 3.34 -13.24 9.45
CA LYS A 88 3.13 -13.07 10.89
C LYS A 88 3.83 -11.81 11.42
N GLU A 89 5.07 -11.61 11.01
CA GLU A 89 5.90 -10.47 11.41
C GLU A 89 5.35 -9.17 10.82
N ARG A 90 4.92 -9.18 9.55
CA ARG A 90 4.21 -8.07 8.92
C ARG A 90 3.00 -7.64 9.76
N ASP A 91 2.12 -8.58 10.08
CA ASP A 91 0.85 -8.29 10.74
C ASP A 91 1.05 -7.77 12.17
N VAL A 92 2.08 -8.23 12.88
CA VAL A 92 2.49 -7.65 14.17
C VAL A 92 2.92 -6.20 13.99
N ARG A 93 3.82 -5.92 13.03
CA ARG A 93 4.32 -4.56 12.79
C ARG A 93 3.23 -3.57 12.36
N ILE A 94 2.24 -4.03 11.59
CA ILE A 94 1.07 -3.20 11.23
C ILE A 94 0.30 -2.80 12.50
N LYS A 95 0.02 -3.74 13.39
CA LYS A 95 -0.67 -3.46 14.67
C LYS A 95 0.13 -2.51 15.55
N ASP A 96 1.45 -2.66 15.59
CA ASP A 96 2.33 -1.75 16.33
C ASP A 96 2.25 -0.33 15.75
N LEU A 97 2.32 -0.18 14.42
CA LEU A 97 2.23 1.12 13.76
C LEU A 97 0.87 1.79 13.98
N GLN A 98 -0.23 1.02 13.91
CA GLN A 98 -1.57 1.50 14.24
C GLN A 98 -1.66 1.96 15.70
N SER A 99 -1.11 1.17 16.63
CA SER A 99 -1.07 1.53 18.06
C SER A 99 -0.25 2.80 18.32
N LEU A 100 0.87 2.98 17.60
CA LEU A 100 1.69 4.19 17.66
C LEU A 100 0.92 5.41 17.16
N ARG A 101 0.17 5.29 16.06
CA ARG A 101 -0.69 6.36 15.56
C ARG A 101 -1.75 6.75 16.57
N SER A 102 -2.48 5.78 17.12
CA SER A 102 -3.54 6.05 18.10
C SER A 102 -3.01 6.52 19.46
N SER A 103 -1.70 6.49 19.70
CA SER A 103 -1.10 6.95 20.95
C SER A 103 -1.10 8.48 21.12
N GLY A 104 -1.27 9.23 20.04
CA GLY A 104 -1.18 10.69 20.04
C GLY A 104 0.24 11.25 20.18
N LYS A 105 1.27 10.41 20.33
CA LYS A 105 2.66 10.83 20.62
C LYS A 105 3.47 11.23 19.39
N TYR A 106 2.95 11.01 18.18
CA TYR A 106 3.65 11.20 16.92
C TYR A 106 2.84 12.09 16.00
N PRO A 107 2.94 13.43 16.11
CA PRO A 107 2.07 14.36 15.38
C PRO A 107 1.95 14.04 13.89
N ASP A 108 3.08 13.84 13.20
CA ASP A 108 3.10 13.53 11.78
C ASP A 108 2.42 12.18 11.43
N LEU A 109 2.49 11.20 12.32
CA LEU A 109 1.81 9.90 12.13
C LEU A 109 0.33 9.98 12.49
N ASN A 110 -0.04 10.77 13.50
CA ASN A 110 -1.43 10.98 13.92
C ASN A 110 -2.27 11.53 12.75
N GLU A 111 -1.69 12.48 12.01
CA GLU A 111 -2.31 13.11 10.84
C GLU A 111 -2.19 12.28 9.55
N ALA A 112 -1.41 11.19 9.57
CA ALA A 112 -1.28 10.32 8.40
C ALA A 112 -2.61 9.59 8.15
N THR A 113 -3.10 9.66 6.91
CA THR A 113 -4.32 8.97 6.48
C THR A 113 -4.05 7.55 6.00
N PHE A 114 -2.82 7.26 5.55
CA PHE A 114 -2.39 5.92 5.16
C PHE A 114 -0.89 5.71 5.34
N PHE A 115 -0.44 4.46 5.19
CA PHE A 115 0.95 4.11 4.92
C PHE A 115 1.03 3.12 3.75
N ILE A 116 2.21 2.97 3.15
CA ILE A 116 2.42 1.94 2.12
C ILE A 116 2.68 0.62 2.83
N ARG A 117 1.73 -0.31 2.73
CA ARG A 117 1.81 -1.66 3.33
C ARG A 117 2.65 -2.62 2.51
N ASP A 118 2.55 -2.53 1.19
CA ASP A 118 3.10 -3.52 0.27
C ASP A 118 3.40 -2.89 -1.09
N GLN A 119 4.35 -3.48 -1.80
CA GLN A 119 4.67 -3.14 -3.19
C GLN A 119 5.02 -4.42 -3.95
N PHE A 120 4.45 -4.61 -5.14
CA PHE A 120 4.69 -5.82 -5.92
C PHE A 120 4.41 -5.62 -7.41
N ARG A 121 4.93 -6.54 -8.23
CA ARG A 121 4.65 -6.59 -9.66
C ARG A 121 3.47 -7.52 -9.96
N ALA A 122 2.56 -7.07 -10.82
CA ALA A 122 1.45 -7.85 -11.34
C ALA A 122 1.36 -7.64 -12.85
N GLY A 123 1.97 -8.54 -13.62
CA GLY A 123 2.11 -8.39 -15.07
C GLY A 123 2.99 -7.18 -15.41
N GLU A 124 2.45 -6.26 -16.21
CA GLU A 124 3.11 -5.01 -16.58
C GLU A 124 3.04 -3.91 -15.50
N TYR A 125 2.20 -4.10 -14.48
CA TYR A 125 2.01 -3.10 -13.43
C TYR A 125 2.96 -3.31 -12.27
N TYR A 126 3.46 -2.21 -11.75
CA TYR A 126 3.96 -2.12 -10.38
C TYR A 126 2.87 -1.52 -9.50
N VAL A 127 2.58 -2.18 -8.38
CA VAL A 127 1.45 -1.89 -7.51
C VAL A 127 1.96 -1.38 -6.18
N TYR A 128 1.44 -0.25 -5.72
CA TYR A 128 1.62 0.25 -4.37
C TYR A 128 0.32 0.08 -3.59
N VAL A 129 0.38 -0.52 -2.41
CA VAL A 129 -0.79 -0.74 -1.57
C VAL A 129 -0.81 0.26 -0.44
N PHE A 130 -1.77 1.17 -0.50
CA PHE A 130 -2.01 2.19 0.51
C PHE A 130 -3.00 1.60 1.51
N ASP A 131 -2.59 1.50 2.76
CA ASP A 131 -3.39 0.99 3.88
C ASP A 131 -3.87 2.17 4.72
N TYR A 132 -5.16 2.48 4.61
CA TYR A 132 -5.76 3.66 5.21
C TYR A 132 -6.09 3.40 6.68
N TYR A 133 -5.71 4.36 7.53
CA TYR A 133 -6.11 4.35 8.92
C TYR A 133 -7.58 4.75 9.05
N ASP A 134 -8.31 4.09 9.96
CA ASP A 134 -9.73 4.37 10.27
C ASP A 134 -10.68 4.37 9.06
N MET A 135 -10.24 3.79 7.93
CA MET A 135 -10.87 3.90 6.63
C MET A 135 -11.06 5.35 6.14
N ASP A 136 -10.26 6.29 6.64
CA ASP A 136 -10.36 7.73 6.35
C ASP A 136 -9.70 8.07 5.01
N ALA A 137 -10.40 7.74 3.94
CA ALA A 137 -10.08 8.22 2.60
C ALA A 137 -10.88 9.48 2.26
N ASP A 138 -10.37 10.24 1.27
CA ASP A 138 -11.00 11.47 0.78
C ASP A 138 -12.53 11.30 0.62
N TRP A 139 -13.27 12.29 1.14
CA TRP A 139 -14.73 12.29 1.31
C TRP A 139 -15.53 11.87 0.07
N ARG A 140 -14.94 11.98 -1.12
CA ARG A 140 -15.56 11.61 -2.41
C ARG A 140 -15.64 10.10 -2.65
N MET A 141 -14.81 9.30 -1.99
CA MET A 141 -14.72 7.86 -2.23
C MET A 141 -15.33 7.01 -1.10
N GLY A 142 -15.74 7.65 0.01
CA GLY A 142 -16.21 6.97 1.20
C GLY A 142 -15.10 6.17 1.91
N PRO A 143 -15.47 5.37 2.92
CA PRO A 143 -14.51 4.57 3.68
C PRO A 143 -13.69 3.59 2.81
N ILE A 144 -12.37 3.75 2.74
CA ILE A 144 -11.47 2.82 2.02
C ILE A 144 -10.56 2.12 3.02
N ALA A 145 -10.49 0.79 2.96
CA ALA A 145 -9.46 0.04 3.68
C ALA A 145 -8.13 0.07 2.90
N TRP A 146 -8.17 -0.35 1.62
CA TRP A 146 -6.97 -0.44 0.78
C TRP A 146 -7.16 0.21 -0.58
N LYS A 147 -6.12 0.90 -1.06
CA LYS A 147 -6.01 1.35 -2.45
C LYS A 147 -4.77 0.74 -3.09
N PHE A 148 -4.98 0.08 -4.22
CA PHE A 148 -3.96 -0.49 -5.09
C PHE A 148 -3.69 0.52 -6.20
N TYR A 149 -2.68 1.36 -5.98
CA TYR A 149 -2.23 2.36 -6.95
C TYR A 149 -1.29 1.70 -7.96
N LEU A 150 -1.50 2.00 -9.25
CA LEU A 150 -0.83 1.31 -10.34
C LEU A 150 0.12 2.25 -11.08
N THR A 151 1.31 1.75 -11.36
CA THR A 151 2.24 2.38 -12.29
C THR A 151 2.69 1.40 -13.36
N LYS A 152 3.00 1.90 -14.55
CA LYS A 152 3.62 1.15 -15.65
C LYS A 152 4.80 1.97 -16.16
N ASP A 153 5.97 1.36 -16.26
CA ASP A 153 7.21 2.02 -16.70
C ASP A 153 7.55 3.30 -15.91
N GLY A 154 7.19 3.33 -14.62
CA GLY A 154 7.40 4.48 -13.73
C GLY A 154 6.30 5.55 -13.78
N GLU A 155 5.35 5.44 -14.69
CA GLU A 155 4.25 6.40 -14.86
C GLU A 155 2.96 5.90 -14.22
N ALA A 156 2.17 6.84 -13.68
CA ALA A 156 0.84 6.57 -13.15
C ALA A 156 -0.09 6.08 -14.26
N VAL A 157 -0.84 5.01 -13.99
CA VAL A 157 -1.88 4.54 -14.91
C VAL A 157 -3.21 5.18 -14.55
N ASP A 158 -4.02 5.50 -15.56
CA ASP A 158 -5.38 6.01 -15.39
C ASP A 158 -6.37 4.92 -14.95
N ARG A 159 -6.04 4.21 -13.88
CA ARG A 159 -6.95 3.34 -13.14
C ARG A 159 -6.36 2.97 -11.78
N PHE A 160 -7.23 2.61 -10.85
CA PHE A 160 -6.82 1.99 -9.58
C PHE A 160 -7.86 0.99 -9.11
N ILE A 161 -7.46 0.12 -8.20
CA ILE A 161 -8.36 -0.81 -7.52
C ILE A 161 -8.45 -0.39 -6.05
N SER A 162 -9.62 -0.48 -5.43
CA SER A 162 -9.76 -0.26 -3.98
C SER A 162 -10.67 -1.29 -3.33
N LEU A 163 -10.39 -1.54 -2.06
CA LEU A 163 -11.30 -2.22 -1.15
C LEU A 163 -11.96 -1.15 -0.27
N GLY A 164 -13.19 -0.77 -0.62
CA GLY A 164 -13.96 0.28 0.04
C GLY A 164 -15.29 -0.21 0.60
N SER A 165 -15.93 0.57 1.47
CA SER A 165 -17.23 0.28 2.05
C SER A 165 -18.14 1.49 1.95
N TYR A 166 -19.33 1.32 1.38
CA TYR A 166 -20.28 2.42 1.20
C TYR A 166 -21.43 2.32 2.19
N ASP A 167 -21.83 3.46 2.75
CA ASP A 167 -22.90 3.50 3.74
C ASP A 167 -24.23 3.06 3.15
N ALA A 168 -24.54 3.45 1.91
CA ALA A 168 -25.77 3.05 1.24
C ALA A 168 -25.87 1.52 1.03
N THR A 169 -24.82 0.87 0.52
CA THR A 169 -24.84 -0.59 0.31
C THR A 169 -24.83 -1.36 1.63
N THR A 170 -24.13 -0.83 2.64
CA THR A 170 -24.14 -1.39 4.00
C THR A 170 -25.52 -1.27 4.64
N GLN A 171 -26.20 -0.13 4.52
CA GLN A 171 -27.53 0.08 5.08
C GLN A 171 -28.55 -0.88 4.45
N ILE A 172 -28.57 -0.99 3.11
CA ILE A 172 -29.47 -1.92 2.41
C ILE A 172 -29.23 -3.35 2.87
N ALA A 173 -27.97 -3.80 2.97
CA ALA A 173 -27.64 -5.15 3.43
C ALA A 173 -28.12 -5.42 4.87
N ARG A 174 -28.13 -4.41 5.75
CA ARG A 174 -28.70 -4.53 7.11
C ARG A 174 -30.22 -4.64 7.08
N GLU A 175 -30.88 -3.81 6.29
CA GLU A 175 -32.35 -3.83 6.15
C GLU A 175 -32.87 -5.15 5.57
N LEU A 176 -32.09 -5.78 4.69
CA LEU A 176 -32.38 -7.11 4.13
C LEU A 176 -31.99 -8.28 5.07
N GLY A 177 -31.26 -8.01 6.15
CA GLY A 177 -30.81 -9.03 7.10
C GLY A 177 -29.57 -9.84 6.66
N ASP A 178 -28.85 -9.39 5.63
CA ASP A 178 -27.64 -10.06 5.13
C ASP A 178 -26.44 -9.91 6.08
N ILE A 179 -26.41 -8.83 6.86
CA ILE A 179 -25.35 -8.51 7.82
C ILE A 179 -25.92 -7.98 9.16
N GLY A 180 -25.13 -8.07 10.23
CA GLY A 180 -25.50 -7.53 11.54
C GLY A 180 -25.32 -6.01 11.64
N GLY A 181 -25.77 -5.43 12.76
CA GLY A 181 -25.72 -3.98 13.00
C GLY A 181 -24.29 -3.40 12.99
N ASP A 182 -23.32 -4.15 13.54
CA ASP A 182 -21.91 -3.73 13.62
C ASP A 182 -21.09 -4.11 12.38
N ASP A 183 -21.66 -4.91 11.48
CA ASP A 183 -20.98 -5.37 10.27
C ASP A 183 -21.03 -4.28 9.17
N ARG A 184 -20.11 -4.37 8.20
CA ARG A 184 -20.11 -3.53 6.98
C ARG A 184 -19.94 -4.37 5.71
N VAL A 185 -20.42 -3.84 4.59
CA VAL A 185 -20.18 -4.44 3.26
C VAL A 185 -18.97 -3.76 2.62
N PHE A 186 -18.04 -4.56 2.13
CA PHE A 186 -16.85 -4.10 1.40
C PHE A 186 -16.89 -4.55 -0.06
N HIS A 187 -16.47 -3.67 -0.94
CA HIS A 187 -16.43 -3.86 -2.38
C HIS A 187 -14.99 -3.80 -2.85
N LEU A 188 -14.57 -4.78 -3.65
CA LEU A 188 -13.33 -4.71 -4.39
C LEU A 188 -13.63 -4.16 -5.78
N ASP A 189 -13.33 -2.89 -5.96
CA ASP A 189 -13.76 -2.08 -7.10
C ASP A 189 -12.57 -1.57 -7.91
N GLU A 190 -12.72 -1.53 -9.23
CA GLU A 190 -11.79 -0.91 -10.17
C GLU A 190 -12.39 0.38 -10.74
N TYR A 191 -11.59 1.43 -10.82
CA TYR A 191 -12.00 2.78 -11.25
C TYR A 191 -11.09 3.31 -12.34
N TRP A 192 -11.66 4.11 -13.24
CA TRP A 192 -10.95 4.86 -14.29
C TRP A 192 -11.37 6.34 -14.24
N SER A 193 -10.53 7.28 -14.71
CA SER A 193 -10.87 8.72 -14.67
C SER A 193 -12.10 9.10 -15.48
N ASN A 194 -12.44 8.30 -16.49
CA ASN A 194 -13.62 8.51 -17.33
C ASN A 194 -14.94 8.14 -16.62
N GLY A 195 -14.90 7.75 -15.34
CA GLY A 195 -16.07 7.37 -14.56
C GLY A 195 -16.52 5.93 -14.76
N ASN A 196 -15.80 5.13 -15.55
CA ASN A 196 -16.02 3.69 -15.58
C ASN A 196 -15.75 3.10 -14.20
N HIS A 197 -16.50 2.06 -13.88
CA HIS A 197 -16.38 1.33 -12.63
C HIS A 197 -16.66 -0.16 -12.86
N ALA A 198 -15.95 -1.03 -12.14
CA ALA A 198 -16.20 -2.47 -12.16
C ALA A 198 -16.04 -3.07 -10.76
N THR A 199 -17.05 -3.82 -10.32
CA THR A 199 -17.04 -4.54 -9.05
C THR A 199 -16.52 -5.96 -9.27
N HIS A 200 -15.46 -6.35 -8.58
CA HIS A 200 -14.84 -7.68 -8.69
C HIS A 200 -15.15 -8.59 -7.49
N GLY A 201 -15.55 -8.03 -6.37
CA GLY A 201 -15.87 -8.79 -5.16
C GLY A 201 -16.71 -7.98 -4.16
N ILE A 202 -17.51 -8.70 -3.37
CA ILE A 202 -18.30 -8.14 -2.27
C ILE A 202 -18.04 -9.02 -1.04
N TYR A 203 -17.75 -8.40 0.10
CA TYR A 203 -17.32 -9.06 1.32
C TYR A 203 -18.09 -8.53 2.52
N LYS A 204 -18.40 -9.44 3.45
CA LYS A 204 -18.85 -9.07 4.78
C LYS A 204 -17.61 -8.77 5.63
N ASN A 205 -17.55 -7.55 6.18
CA ASN A 205 -16.40 -6.99 6.89
C ASN A 205 -15.11 -6.94 6.05
N ILE A 206 -14.05 -6.38 6.63
CA ILE A 206 -12.75 -6.31 5.95
C ILE A 206 -12.21 -7.74 5.80
N PRO A 207 -12.04 -8.27 4.57
CA PRO A 207 -11.46 -9.59 4.33
C PRO A 207 -9.96 -9.63 4.71
N GLU A 208 -9.38 -10.82 4.76
CA GLU A 208 -7.93 -10.95 4.86
C GLU A 208 -7.20 -10.34 3.65
N TYR A 209 -6.03 -9.75 3.90
CA TYR A 209 -5.27 -9.03 2.87
C TYR A 209 -4.73 -9.93 1.76
N ASP A 210 -4.08 -11.05 2.11
CA ASP A 210 -3.38 -11.87 1.12
C ASP A 210 -4.31 -12.48 0.06
N PRO A 211 -5.52 -12.96 0.40
CA PRO A 211 -6.53 -13.34 -0.60
C PRO A 211 -6.95 -12.18 -1.52
N ILE A 212 -7.11 -10.96 -1.00
CA ILE A 212 -7.44 -9.79 -1.83
C ILE A 212 -6.29 -9.42 -2.75
N LYS A 213 -5.04 -9.42 -2.25
CA LYS A 213 -3.84 -9.23 -3.08
C LYS A 213 -3.81 -10.25 -4.23
N ALA A 214 -4.06 -11.52 -3.95
CA ALA A 214 -4.11 -12.56 -4.97
C ALA A 214 -5.20 -12.29 -6.02
N LYS A 215 -6.39 -11.85 -5.59
CA LYS A 215 -7.47 -11.47 -6.51
C LYS A 215 -7.12 -10.25 -7.36
N VAL A 216 -6.47 -9.23 -6.79
CA VAL A 216 -5.97 -8.06 -7.53
C VAL A 216 -4.96 -8.47 -8.59
N VAL A 217 -4.05 -9.39 -8.27
CA VAL A 217 -3.11 -9.93 -9.27
C VAL A 217 -3.85 -10.58 -10.44
N GLN A 218 -4.91 -11.36 -10.17
CA GLN A 218 -5.72 -11.98 -11.23
C GLN A 218 -6.45 -10.93 -12.09
N ILE A 219 -7.01 -9.89 -11.47
CA ILE A 219 -7.68 -8.77 -12.18
C ILE A 219 -6.68 -8.09 -13.12
N LEU A 220 -5.50 -7.74 -12.62
CA LEU A 220 -4.48 -7.04 -13.40
C LEU A 220 -3.88 -7.88 -14.53
N LYS A 221 -3.95 -9.21 -14.43
CA LYS A 221 -3.56 -10.14 -15.49
C LYS A 221 -4.69 -10.45 -16.48
N GLY A 222 -5.90 -9.93 -16.27
CA GLY A 222 -7.07 -10.25 -17.09
C GLY A 222 -7.63 -11.66 -16.84
N GLU A 223 -7.23 -12.31 -15.75
CA GLU A 223 -7.66 -13.67 -15.37
C GLU A 223 -8.98 -13.67 -14.58
N ALA A 224 -9.47 -12.50 -14.16
CA ALA A 224 -10.71 -12.33 -13.41
C ALA A 224 -11.68 -11.40 -14.15
N SER A 225 -12.89 -11.88 -14.38
CA SER A 225 -14.00 -11.05 -14.88
C SER A 225 -14.70 -10.33 -13.72
N PRO A 226 -15.19 -9.09 -13.96
CA PRO A 226 -15.97 -8.37 -12.97
C PRO A 226 -17.34 -9.03 -12.76
N ARG A 227 -17.88 -8.88 -11.55
CA ARG A 227 -19.24 -9.28 -11.19
C ARG A 227 -20.27 -8.32 -11.79
N SER A 228 -19.93 -7.05 -11.88
CA SER A 228 -20.74 -6.00 -12.49
C SER A 228 -19.86 -4.87 -12.99
N SER A 229 -20.29 -4.17 -14.04
CA SER A 229 -19.57 -3.02 -14.59
C SER A 229 -20.54 -1.91 -14.97
N LEU A 230 -20.09 -0.66 -14.80
CA LEU A 230 -20.79 0.55 -15.22
C LEU A 230 -19.91 1.34 -16.19
N GLN A 231 -20.49 1.74 -17.31
CA GLN A 231 -19.88 2.67 -18.27
C GLN A 231 -20.82 3.86 -18.48
N PRO A 232 -20.46 5.06 -18.02
CA PRO A 232 -21.26 6.26 -18.25
C PRO A 232 -21.48 6.49 -19.76
N GLY A 233 -22.74 6.69 -20.17
CA GLY A 233 -23.09 6.94 -21.58
C GLY A 233 -23.35 5.71 -22.44
N ALA A 234 -23.25 4.50 -21.89
CA ALA A 234 -23.71 3.28 -22.55
C ALA A 234 -25.26 3.18 -22.51
N ILE A 235 -25.95 4.09 -23.21
CA ILE A 235 -27.32 3.84 -23.64
C ILE A 235 -27.21 2.72 -24.67
N LYS A 236 -27.74 1.54 -24.35
CA LYS A 236 -27.95 0.49 -25.36
C LYS A 236 -28.85 1.09 -26.43
N ALA A 237 -28.34 1.24 -27.64
CA ALA A 237 -29.20 1.35 -28.81
C ALA A 237 -29.99 0.04 -28.89
N GLU A 238 -31.29 0.12 -28.65
CA GLU A 238 -32.25 -0.93 -29.00
C GLU A 238 -32.40 -1.03 -30.51
#